data_AF-A0A817SKR5-F1
#
_entry.id   AF-A0A817SKR5-F1
#
_cell.length_a   1.000
_cell.length_b   1.000
_cell.length_c   1.000
_cell.angle_alpha   90.00
_cell.angle_beta   90.00
_cell.angle_gamma   90.00
#
_symmetry.space_group_name_H-M   'P 1'
#
loop_
_entity.id
_entity.type
_entity.pdbx_description
1 polymer ?
#
loop_
_entity_poly.entity_id
_entity_poly.type
_entity_poly.pdbx_seq_one_letter_code
_entity_poly.pdbx_strand_id
1 'polypeptide(L)'
;MATIQGLQDNNLETVYLIWLDAVVNQLQENIDAQQQIRSIINHLKTFQNVQDCEKYINQTSKDDRILLIVSGQLGQEIVPRIHHNRQIFSIYVYCMNKAKNEEWAKHFQKVTIKGVITEFNDLLNQIQLDHSKRIENRVDEPFI
;
A
#
# COMPACT_ATOMS: atom_id res chain seq x y z
N MET A 1 -44.85 15.46 5.95
CA MET A 1 -43.99 15.28 7.15
C MET A 1 -43.08 14.10 6.88
N ALA A 2 -41.80 14.28 7.15
CA ALA A 2 -40.71 13.42 6.69
C ALA A 2 -40.67 12.05 7.38
N THR A 3 -40.16 11.05 6.69
CA THR A 3 -39.28 10.06 7.31
C THR A 3 -38.19 9.72 6.31
N ILE A 4 -37.00 10.26 6.56
CA ILE A 4 -35.77 9.91 5.84
C ILE A 4 -35.36 8.54 6.42
N GLN A 5 -35.61 7.48 5.67
CA GLN A 5 -35.03 6.18 5.96
C GLN A 5 -33.54 6.27 5.60
N GLY A 6 -32.68 6.10 6.60
CA GLY A 6 -31.24 6.22 6.45
C GLY A 6 -30.69 5.29 5.38
N LEU A 7 -30.10 5.87 4.33
CA LEU A 7 -29.18 5.18 3.45
C LEU A 7 -27.83 5.12 4.16
N GLN A 8 -27.66 4.13 5.03
CA GLN A 8 -26.33 3.66 5.44
C GLN A 8 -25.85 2.63 4.41
N ASP A 9 -25.50 3.10 3.21
CA ASP A 9 -24.69 2.35 2.26
C ASP A 9 -23.36 3.09 2.07
N ASN A 10 -22.60 3.22 3.17
CA ASN A 10 -21.18 3.55 3.06
C ASN A 10 -20.42 2.24 3.15
N ASN A 11 -20.17 1.60 2.01
CA ASN A 11 -19.22 0.50 1.90
C ASN A 11 -17.81 1.08 2.15
N LEU A 12 -17.45 1.29 3.42
CA LEU A 12 -16.20 1.93 3.85
C LEU A 12 -15.04 0.96 3.64
N GLU A 13 -14.57 0.82 2.39
CA GLU A 13 -13.33 0.08 2.11
C GLU A 13 -12.19 0.63 2.99
N THR A 14 -11.64 -0.23 3.84
CA THR A 14 -10.52 0.12 4.72
C THR A 14 -9.23 0.07 3.91
N VAL A 15 -8.41 1.12 4.07
CA VAL A 15 -7.08 1.18 3.46
C VAL A 15 -6.05 0.70 4.47
N TYR A 16 -5.46 -0.46 4.19
CA TYR A 16 -4.32 -1.00 4.91
C TYR A 16 -3.03 -0.55 4.25
N LEU A 17 -2.05 -0.21 5.08
CA LEU A 17 -0.67 -0.08 4.63
C LEU A 17 0.12 -1.28 5.14
N ILE A 18 0.77 -1.99 4.24
CA ILE A 18 1.64 -3.11 4.54
C ILE A 18 3.07 -2.73 4.18
N TRP A 19 4.01 -2.89 5.10
CA TRP A 19 5.44 -2.71 4.83
C TRP A 19 6.18 -4.04 5.03
N LEU A 20 6.67 -4.60 3.93
CA LEU A 20 7.49 -5.80 3.89
C LEU A 20 8.97 -5.44 3.65
N ASP A 21 9.76 -5.52 4.73
CA ASP A 21 11.20 -5.36 4.68
C ASP A 21 11.85 -6.19 5.80
N ALA A 22 12.93 -6.91 5.49
CA ALA A 22 13.63 -7.78 6.44
C ALA A 22 14.09 -7.02 7.70
N VAL A 23 14.40 -5.73 7.58
CA VAL A 23 14.90 -4.87 8.65
C VAL A 23 13.89 -3.79 9.07
N VAL A 24 12.60 -3.93 8.70
CA VAL A 24 11.54 -2.93 8.97
C VAL A 24 11.43 -2.53 10.44
N ASN A 25 11.72 -3.44 11.38
CA ASN A 25 11.65 -3.20 12.83
C ASN A 25 13.04 -3.11 13.49
N GLN A 26 14.12 -3.09 12.71
CA GLN A 26 15.50 -3.14 13.24
C GLN A 26 16.22 -1.79 13.20
N LEU A 27 15.92 -0.95 12.19
CA LEU A 27 16.57 0.35 12.01
C LEU A 27 15.72 1.46 12.63
N GLN A 28 16.36 2.37 13.37
CA GLN A 28 15.66 3.51 13.99
C GLN A 28 14.95 4.37 12.94
N GLU A 29 15.59 4.59 11.79
CA GLU A 29 15.00 5.30 10.65
C GLU A 29 13.68 4.64 10.19
N ASN A 30 13.62 3.31 10.14
CA ASN A 30 12.39 2.60 9.79
C ASN A 30 11.32 2.76 10.88
N ILE A 31 11.70 2.77 12.16
CA ILE A 31 10.77 2.97 13.28
C ILE A 31 10.17 4.38 13.21
N ASP A 32 11.00 5.40 12.99
CA ASP A 32 10.58 6.79 12.84
C ASP A 32 9.67 6.94 11.61
N ALA A 33 10.03 6.26 10.51
CA ALA A 33 9.24 6.21 9.30
C ALA A 33 7.85 5.59 9.53
N GLN A 34 7.77 4.47 10.27
CA GLN A 34 6.49 3.86 10.64
C GLN A 34 5.59 4.83 11.42
N GLN A 35 6.16 5.65 12.33
CA GLN A 35 5.40 6.65 13.07
C GLN A 35 4.82 7.73 12.14
N GLN A 36 5.63 8.24 11.21
CA GLN A 36 5.16 9.22 10.24
C GLN A 36 4.08 8.66 9.31
N ILE A 37 4.25 7.42 8.84
CA ILE A 37 3.25 6.73 8.02
C ILE A 37 1.93 6.56 8.78
N ARG A 38 1.97 6.21 10.07
CA ARG A 38 0.78 6.05 10.91
C ARG A 38 -0.03 7.35 11.05
N SER A 39 0.60 8.52 10.89
CA SER A 39 -0.13 9.80 10.87
C SER A 39 -0.96 10.01 9.60
N ILE A 40 -0.68 9.25 8.53
CA ILE A 40 -1.36 9.32 7.24
C ILE A 40 -2.38 8.18 7.10
N ILE A 41 -1.97 6.95 7.44
CA ILE A 41 -2.80 5.74 7.35
C ILE A 41 -2.71 4.96 8.67
N ASN A 42 -3.83 4.89 9.39
CA ASN A 42 -3.89 4.29 10.73
C ASN A 42 -3.64 2.76 10.74
N HIS A 43 -3.93 2.06 9.64
CA HIS A 43 -3.86 0.60 9.55
C HIS A 43 -2.52 0.08 9.00
N LEU A 44 -1.40 0.56 9.56
CA LEU A 44 -0.06 0.07 9.23
C LEU A 44 0.24 -1.30 9.86
N LYS A 45 0.64 -2.27 9.02
CA LYS A 45 1.18 -3.58 9.36
C LYS A 45 2.59 -3.76 8.79
N THR A 46 3.48 -4.38 9.54
CA THR A 46 4.86 -4.64 9.11
C THR A 46 5.17 -6.13 9.11
N PHE A 47 5.99 -6.57 8.16
CA PHE A 47 6.40 -7.96 7.99
C PHE A 47 7.88 -8.01 7.61
N GLN A 48 8.58 -9.04 8.08
CA GLN A 48 10.01 -9.27 7.79
C GLN A 48 10.25 -10.45 6.84
N ASN A 49 9.20 -11.19 6.49
CA ASN A 49 9.26 -12.32 5.56
C ASN A 49 8.04 -12.34 4.63
N VAL A 50 8.23 -12.94 3.46
CA VAL A 50 7.23 -12.98 2.38
C VAL A 50 6.04 -13.85 2.77
N GLN A 51 6.27 -14.96 3.46
CA GLN A 51 5.26 -15.97 3.76
C GLN A 51 4.14 -15.39 4.66
N ASP A 52 4.51 -14.70 5.74
CA ASP A 52 3.56 -14.09 6.66
C ASP A 52 2.84 -12.90 6.01
N CYS A 53 3.55 -12.10 5.21
CA CYS A 53 2.98 -10.99 4.47
C CYS A 53 1.93 -11.49 3.45
N GLU A 54 2.29 -12.49 2.64
CA GLU A 54 1.43 -13.10 1.64
C GLU A 54 0.20 -13.74 2.28
N LYS A 55 0.38 -14.46 3.39
CA LYS A 55 -0.72 -15.03 4.17
C LYS A 55 -1.69 -13.94 4.64
N TYR A 56 -1.18 -12.84 5.19
CA TYR A 56 -2.03 -11.73 5.65
C TYR A 56 -2.78 -11.06 4.50
N ILE A 57 -2.12 -10.79 3.37
CA ILE A 57 -2.74 -10.24 2.16
C ILE A 57 -3.88 -11.16 1.70
N ASN A 58 -3.67 -12.47 1.66
CA ASN A 58 -4.68 -13.41 1.19
C ASN A 58 -5.86 -13.58 2.15
N GLN A 59 -5.68 -13.25 3.43
CA GLN A 59 -6.73 -13.23 4.45
C GLN A 59 -7.48 -11.90 4.54
N THR A 60 -6.96 -10.84 3.92
CA THR A 60 -7.61 -9.52 3.86
C THR A 60 -8.82 -9.57 2.93
N SER A 61 -9.89 -8.81 3.23
CA SER A 61 -11.10 -8.78 2.40
C SER A 61 -10.79 -8.29 1.00
N LYS A 62 -11.48 -8.85 -0.01
CA LYS A 62 -11.36 -8.41 -1.41
C LYS A 62 -11.94 -7.01 -1.64
N ASP A 63 -12.80 -6.55 -0.73
CA ASP A 63 -13.38 -5.20 -0.74
C ASP A 63 -12.46 -4.18 -0.06
N ASP A 64 -11.47 -4.62 0.72
CA ASP A 64 -10.47 -3.75 1.30
C ASP A 64 -9.35 -3.41 0.31
N ARG A 65 -8.57 -2.40 0.67
CA ARG A 65 -7.50 -1.86 -0.17
C ARG A 65 -6.18 -1.95 0.55
N ILE A 66 -5.15 -2.37 -0.17
CA ILE A 66 -3.81 -2.57 0.34
C ILE A 66 -2.85 -1.69 -0.45
N LEU A 67 -2.14 -0.84 0.29
CA LEU A 67 -0.93 -0.18 -0.13
C LEU A 67 0.26 -0.99 0.36
N LEU A 68 1.10 -1.47 -0.55
CA LEU A 68 2.25 -2.29 -0.18
C LEU A 68 3.56 -1.53 -0.39
N ILE A 69 4.38 -1.43 0.64
CA ILE A 69 5.78 -0.99 0.58
C ILE A 69 6.64 -2.25 0.67
N VAL A 70 7.56 -2.44 -0.28
CA VAL A 70 8.46 -3.60 -0.32
C VAL A 70 9.89 -3.17 -0.56
N SER A 71 10.83 -3.90 0.04
CA SER A 71 12.23 -3.84 -0.38
C SER A 71 12.42 -4.42 -1.78
N GLY A 72 13.52 -4.09 -2.46
CA GLY A 72 13.79 -4.60 -3.81
C GLY A 72 13.78 -6.12 -3.90
N GLN A 73 14.52 -6.80 -3.01
CA GLN A 73 14.63 -8.26 -2.99
C GLN A 73 13.29 -8.94 -2.66
N LEU A 74 12.62 -8.50 -1.59
CA LEU A 74 11.35 -9.12 -1.19
C LEU A 74 10.22 -8.78 -2.18
N GLY A 75 10.31 -7.62 -2.83
CA GLY A 75 9.42 -7.21 -3.92
C GLY A 75 9.48 -8.15 -5.11
N GLN A 76 10.69 -8.52 -5.57
CA GLN A 76 10.86 -9.50 -6.65
C GLN A 76 10.20 -10.84 -6.34
N GLU A 77 10.19 -11.23 -5.06
CA GLU A 77 9.61 -12.50 -4.64
C GLU A 77 8.08 -12.43 -4.53
N ILE A 78 7.53 -11.41 -3.86
CA ILE A 78 6.11 -11.36 -3.52
C ILE A 78 5.23 -10.82 -4.66
N VAL A 79 5.71 -9.83 -5.42
CA VAL A 79 4.90 -9.14 -6.44
C VAL A 79 4.33 -10.10 -7.49
N PRO A 80 5.10 -11.07 -8.05
CA PRO A 80 4.56 -12.05 -9.00
C PRO A 80 3.43 -12.92 -8.42
N ARG A 81 3.32 -13.05 -7.09
CA ARG A 81 2.32 -13.89 -6.43
C ARG A 81 1.02 -13.13 -6.15
N ILE A 82 1.13 -11.83 -5.84
CA ILE A 82 -0.01 -11.03 -5.35
C ILE A 82 -0.52 -10.01 -6.36
N HIS A 83 0.20 -9.73 -7.45
CA HIS A 83 -0.16 -8.62 -8.33
C HIS A 83 -1.52 -8.74 -9.03
N HIS A 84 -2.10 -9.93 -9.05
CA HIS A 84 -3.42 -10.17 -9.60
C HIS A 84 -4.55 -9.90 -8.59
N ASN A 85 -4.23 -9.75 -7.31
CA ASN A 85 -5.22 -9.51 -6.25
C ASN A 85 -5.82 -8.10 -6.37
N ARG A 86 -7.14 -8.01 -6.59
CA ARG A 86 -7.88 -6.75 -6.74
C ARG A 86 -7.69 -5.77 -5.57
N GLN A 87 -7.51 -6.29 -4.36
CA GLN A 87 -7.28 -5.52 -3.14
C GLN A 87 -5.93 -4.78 -3.15
N ILE A 88 -4.93 -5.24 -3.92
CA ILE A 88 -3.66 -4.54 -4.07
C ILE A 88 -3.88 -3.32 -4.95
N PHE A 89 -3.76 -2.14 -4.34
CA PHE A 89 -4.01 -0.87 -5.02
C PHE A 89 -2.73 -0.23 -5.57
N SER A 90 -1.70 -0.19 -4.74
CA SER A 90 -0.41 0.40 -5.06
C SER A 90 0.71 -0.43 -4.46
N ILE A 91 1.83 -0.52 -5.18
CA ILE A 91 3.07 -1.10 -4.67
C ILE A 91 4.18 -0.06 -4.80
N TYR A 92 4.91 0.18 -3.72
CA TYR A 92 6.09 1.05 -3.70
C TYR A 92 7.30 0.18 -3.43
N VAL A 93 8.30 0.25 -4.31
CA VAL A 93 9.58 -0.42 -4.07
C VAL A 93 10.49 0.57 -3.37
N TYR A 94 10.60 0.46 -2.05
CA TYR A 94 11.49 1.32 -1.26
C TYR A 94 12.84 0.62 -1.11
N CYS A 95 13.86 1.13 -1.81
CA CYS A 95 15.18 0.50 -1.80
C CYS A 95 16.27 1.49 -2.16
N MET A 96 17.36 1.49 -1.38
CA MET A 96 18.55 2.31 -1.63
C MET A 96 19.26 1.98 -2.96
N ASN A 97 19.06 0.77 -3.50
CA ASN A 97 19.70 0.35 -4.75
C ASN A 97 18.70 0.34 -5.92
N LYS A 98 18.60 1.50 -6.60
CA LYS A 98 17.60 1.77 -7.64
C LYS A 98 17.79 0.91 -8.91
N ALA A 99 19.04 0.78 -9.37
CA ALA A 99 19.36 0.27 -10.71
C ALA A 99 18.91 -1.18 -10.94
N LYS A 100 19.01 -2.06 -9.93
CA LYS A 100 18.58 -3.47 -10.05
C LYS A 100 17.06 -3.65 -9.99
N ASN A 101 16.33 -2.66 -9.48
CA ASN A 101 14.92 -2.81 -9.18
C ASN A 101 13.99 -2.27 -10.27
N GLU A 102 14.46 -1.34 -11.09
CA GLU A 102 13.68 -0.79 -12.20
C GLU A 102 13.43 -1.81 -13.31
N GLU A 103 14.35 -2.76 -13.55
CA GLU A 103 14.21 -3.73 -14.64
C GLU A 103 13.07 -4.72 -14.38
N TRP A 104 13.02 -5.36 -13.21
CA TRP A 104 11.95 -6.31 -12.93
C TRP A 104 10.60 -5.62 -12.74
N ALA A 105 10.57 -4.41 -12.15
CA ALA A 105 9.35 -3.64 -11.94
C ALA A 105 8.61 -3.34 -13.26
N LYS A 106 9.32 -3.09 -14.35
CA LYS A 106 8.75 -2.81 -15.68
C LYS A 106 7.88 -3.95 -16.24
N HIS A 107 8.07 -5.18 -15.77
CA HIS A 107 7.34 -6.35 -16.27
C HIS A 107 5.90 -6.45 -15.73
N PHE A 108 5.53 -5.64 -14.73
CA PHE A 108 4.24 -5.72 -14.06
C PHE A 108 3.33 -4.54 -14.41
N GLN A 109 2.80 -4.52 -15.64
CA GLN A 109 1.95 -3.42 -16.17
C GLN A 109 0.68 -3.14 -15.37
N LYS A 110 0.12 -4.16 -14.69
CA LYS A 110 -1.11 -4.04 -13.88
C LYS A 110 -0.83 -3.54 -12.46
N VAL A 111 0.42 -3.59 -12.02
CA VAL A 111 0.81 -3.09 -10.71
C VAL A 111 1.24 -1.67 -10.90
N THR A 112 0.53 -0.76 -10.26
CA THR A 112 0.94 0.62 -10.02
C THR A 112 2.21 0.63 -9.16
N ILE A 113 3.34 0.17 -9.72
CA ILE A 113 4.66 0.40 -9.14
C ILE A 113 4.91 1.88 -9.34
N LYS A 114 4.54 2.66 -8.31
CA LYS A 114 4.62 4.12 -8.32
C LYS A 114 6.06 4.63 -8.37
N GLY A 115 7.02 3.72 -8.22
CA GLY A 115 8.43 3.94 -8.49
C GLY A 115 9.32 3.06 -7.61
N VAL A 116 10.60 3.04 -7.96
CA VAL A 116 11.66 2.71 -7.01
C VAL A 116 12.02 4.01 -6.30
N ILE A 117 11.69 4.08 -5.01
CA ILE A 117 11.90 5.27 -4.19
C ILE A 117 13.10 5.00 -3.29
N THR A 118 14.07 5.92 -3.33
CA THR A 118 15.29 5.84 -2.53
C THR A 118 15.22 6.74 -1.30
N GLU A 119 14.47 7.83 -1.37
CA GLU A 119 14.33 8.81 -0.29
C GLU A 119 13.02 8.62 0.48
N PHE A 120 13.09 8.56 1.79
CA PHE A 120 11.91 8.35 2.63
C PHE A 120 10.86 9.46 2.49
N ASN A 121 11.29 10.72 2.38
CA ASN A 121 10.37 11.84 2.19
C ASN A 121 9.60 11.75 0.87
N ASP A 122 10.23 11.23 -0.19
CA ASP A 122 9.56 10.99 -1.46
C ASP A 122 8.50 9.90 -1.33
N LEU A 123 8.78 8.85 -0.55
CA LEU A 123 7.82 7.78 -0.26
C LEU A 123 6.61 8.33 0.49
N LEU A 124 6.84 9.13 1.53
CA LEU A 124 5.77 9.77 2.29
C LEU A 124 4.91 10.68 1.42
N ASN A 125 5.54 11.56 0.63
CA ASN A 125 4.82 12.48 -0.26
C ASN A 125 3.96 11.71 -1.26
N GLN A 126 4.48 10.62 -1.84
CA GLN A 126 3.70 9.79 -2.78
C GLN A 126 2.53 9.09 -2.10
N ILE A 127 2.73 8.51 -0.91
CA ILE A 127 1.66 7.88 -0.13
C ILE A 127 0.57 8.91 0.21
N GLN A 128 0.95 10.11 0.66
CA GLN A 128 0.01 11.19 0.98
C GLN A 128 -0.78 11.61 -0.27
N LEU A 129 -0.11 11.86 -1.38
CA LEU A 129 -0.75 12.26 -2.63
C LEU A 129 -1.75 11.20 -3.11
N ASP A 130 -1.37 9.92 -3.09
CA ASP A 130 -2.24 8.84 -3.54
C ASP A 130 -3.40 8.57 -2.59
N HIS A 131 -3.18 8.76 -1.28
CA HIS A 131 -4.24 8.67 -0.29
C HIS A 131 -5.26 9.82 -0.44
N SER A 132 -4.80 11.06 -0.58
CA SER A 132 -5.67 12.23 -0.76
C SER A 132 -6.48 12.15 -2.06
N LYS A 133 -5.85 11.82 -3.20
CA LYS A 133 -6.56 11.63 -4.47
C LYS A 133 -7.64 10.55 -4.39
N ARG A 134 -7.39 9.48 -3.62
CA ARG A 134 -8.39 8.43 -3.41
C ARG A 134 -9.59 8.95 -2.61
N ILE A 135 -9.33 9.73 -1.56
CA ILE A 135 -10.40 10.36 -0.77
C ILE A 135 -11.22 11.30 -1.65
N GLU A 136 -10.58 12.15 -2.46
CA GLU A 136 -11.25 13.07 -3.41
C GLU A 136 -12.10 12.32 -4.44
N ASN A 137 -11.54 11.30 -5.10
CA ASN A 137 -12.29 10.52 -6.10
C ASN A 137 -13.51 9.77 -5.51
N ARG A 138 -13.54 9.48 -4.21
CA ARG A 138 -14.73 8.92 -3.55
C ARG A 138 -15.84 9.97 -3.36
N VAL A 139 -15.49 11.26 -3.29
CA VAL A 139 -16.47 12.36 -3.13
C VAL A 139 -17.10 12.72 -4.47
N ASP A 140 -16.37 12.53 -5.58
CA ASP A 140 -16.81 12.88 -6.93
C ASP A 140 -17.46 11.72 -7.73
N GLU A 141 -17.50 10.50 -7.18
CA GLU A 141 -18.19 9.39 -7.84
C GLU A 141 -19.71 9.56 -7.63
N PRO A 142 -20.51 9.82 -8.69
CA PRO A 142 -21.95 9.91 -8.53
C PRO A 142 -22.45 8.57 -8.03
N PHE A 143 -23.28 8.61 -6.98
CA PHE A 143 -24.10 7.47 -6.60
C PHE A 143 -24.98 7.10 -7.80
N ILE A 144 -24.58 6.12 -8.59
CA ILE A 144 -25.41 5.49 -9.62
C ILE A 144 -26.15 4.32 -8.98
#